data_AF-A0A1G7Y1W3-F1
#
_entry.id   AF-A0A1G7Y1W3-F1
#
_cell.length_a   1.000
_cell.length_b   1.000
_cell.length_c   1.000
_cell.angle_alpha   90.00
_cell.angle_beta   90.00
_cell.angle_gamma   90.00
#
_symmetry.space_group_name_H-M   'P 1'
#
loop_
_entity.id
_entity.type
_entity.pdbx_description
1 polymer ?
#
loop_
_entity_poly.entity_id
_entity_poly.type
_entity_poly.pdbx_seq_one_letter_code
_entity_poly.pdbx_strand_id
1 'polypeptide(L)'
;MALKNFLKANFALIIGLSLPVILVLGFLLASHIPQKLDTPPRYELVFSASHYDNHSPFHIDFAIRNQKLYMKLTPRKEQEGIYVKELFIYNGQKGSVRKIDYLLPQRLQNQQDDEMPVAEFNDFIIDNNSRSLDGYEFVLGSYRSRGLLGEIFGSHSGRYVHRVKKAGGGSFIIPDYGNESSYGNFNFIGWITNSEKAGDPGHAQ
;
A
#
# COMPACT_ATOMS: atom_id res chain seq x y z
N MET A 1 -43.12 39.61 -8.99
CA MET A 1 -42.58 40.95 -8.65
C MET A 1 -42.05 41.04 -7.22
N ALA A 2 -42.76 40.52 -6.21
CA ALA A 2 -42.34 40.58 -4.80
C ALA A 2 -40.95 39.98 -4.52
N LEU A 3 -40.62 38.82 -5.10
CA LEU A 3 -39.32 38.16 -4.91
C LEU A 3 -38.13 38.99 -5.41
N LYS A 4 -38.27 39.66 -6.56
CA LYS A 4 -37.23 40.52 -7.14
C LYS A 4 -36.97 41.75 -6.27
N ASN A 5 -38.01 42.30 -5.65
CA ASN A 5 -37.90 43.44 -4.74
C ASN A 5 -37.28 43.03 -3.41
N PHE A 6 -37.63 41.85 -2.90
CA PHE A 6 -37.02 41.27 -1.69
C PHE A 6 -35.51 40.99 -1.87
N LEU A 7 -35.12 40.40 -3.01
CA LEU A 7 -33.71 40.15 -3.35
C LEU A 7 -32.90 41.45 -3.44
N LYS A 8 -33.47 42.51 -4.03
CA LYS A 8 -32.81 43.82 -4.12
C LYS A 8 -32.70 44.53 -2.77
N ALA A 9 -33.75 44.49 -1.96
CA ALA A 9 -33.78 45.16 -0.65
C ALA A 9 -32.82 44.53 0.35
N ASN A 10 -32.60 43.22 0.25
CA ASN A 10 -31.76 42.46 1.16
C ASN A 10 -30.48 41.95 0.48
N PHE A 11 -30.05 42.59 -0.61
CA PHE A 11 -28.96 42.09 -1.47
C PHE A 11 -27.65 41.86 -0.69
N ALA A 12 -27.27 42.82 0.14
CA ALA A 12 -26.06 42.70 0.98
C ALA A 12 -26.17 41.52 1.97
N LEU A 13 -27.36 41.30 2.54
CA LEU A 13 -27.61 40.24 3.51
C LEU A 13 -27.63 38.86 2.83
N ILE A 14 -28.22 38.78 1.63
CA ILE A 14 -28.23 37.56 0.82
C ILE A 14 -26.80 37.20 0.43
N ILE A 15 -25.99 38.13 -0.08
CA ILE A 15 -24.59 37.84 -0.44
C ILE A 15 -23.78 37.45 0.79
N GLY A 16 -23.91 38.19 1.89
CA GLY A 16 -23.20 37.91 3.14
C GLY A 16 -23.52 36.53 3.72
N LEU A 17 -24.76 36.05 3.57
CA LEU A 17 -25.18 34.74 4.06
C LEU A 17 -24.91 33.60 3.05
N SER A 18 -25.06 33.86 1.76
CA SER A 18 -24.91 32.84 0.71
C SER A 18 -23.46 32.55 0.36
N LEU A 19 -22.57 33.56 0.39
CA LEU A 19 -21.16 33.36 0.05
C LEU A 19 -20.49 32.30 0.93
N PRO A 20 -20.60 32.33 2.28
CA PRO A 20 -20.01 31.30 3.13
C PRO A 20 -20.61 29.91 2.87
N VAL A 21 -21.93 29.84 2.65
CA VAL A 21 -22.63 28.58 2.36
C VAL A 21 -22.14 27.98 1.05
N ILE A 22 -22.01 28.78 -0.01
CA ILE A 22 -21.48 28.36 -1.31
C ILE A 22 -20.04 27.91 -1.17
N LEU A 23 -19.23 28.60 -0.37
CA LEU A 23 -17.83 28.27 -0.15
C LEU A 23 -17.67 26.93 0.57
N VAL A 24 -18.49 26.69 1.60
CA VAL A 24 -18.57 25.38 2.29
C VAL A 24 -19.04 24.30 1.32
N LEU A 25 -20.09 24.54 0.53
CA LEU A 25 -20.57 23.58 -0.47
C LEU A 25 -19.49 23.29 -1.53
N GLY A 26 -18.77 24.31 -1.98
CA GLY A 26 -17.66 24.17 -2.92
C GLY A 26 -16.53 23.30 -2.37
N PHE A 27 -16.14 23.51 -1.11
CA PHE A 27 -15.17 22.64 -0.44
C PHE A 27 -15.70 21.23 -0.19
N LEU A 28 -16.99 21.07 0.12
CA LEU A 28 -17.60 19.74 0.26
C LEU A 28 -17.60 18.99 -1.07
N LEU A 29 -18.00 19.63 -2.17
CA LEU A 29 -17.96 19.03 -3.49
C LEU A 29 -16.52 18.72 -3.92
N ALA A 30 -15.57 19.65 -3.72
CA ALA A 30 -14.17 19.45 -4.03
C ALA A 30 -13.52 18.32 -3.20
N SER A 31 -13.88 18.20 -1.92
CA SER A 31 -13.39 17.13 -1.04
C SER A 31 -13.98 15.75 -1.36
N HIS A 32 -15.12 15.71 -2.07
CA HIS A 32 -15.73 14.48 -2.57
C HIS A 32 -15.38 14.17 -4.02
N ILE A 33 -14.56 14.99 -4.71
CA ILE A 33 -13.99 14.62 -6.01
C ILE A 33 -13.18 13.34 -5.77
N PRO A 34 -13.59 12.19 -6.32
CA PRO A 34 -12.92 10.94 -6.04
C PRO A 34 -11.50 11.04 -6.58
N GLN A 35 -10.50 10.76 -5.73
CA GLN A 35 -9.15 10.35 -6.18
C GLN A 35 -9.16 9.02 -6.98
N LYS A 36 -10.36 8.53 -7.35
CA LYS A 36 -10.66 7.26 -8.04
C LYS A 36 -10.86 7.42 -9.56
N LEU A 37 -10.55 8.56 -10.15
CA LEU A 37 -10.62 8.72 -11.61
C LEU A 37 -9.44 8.07 -12.34
N ASP A 38 -8.39 7.72 -11.62
CA ASP A 38 -7.26 7.01 -12.21
C ASP A 38 -7.52 5.50 -12.27
N THR A 39 -6.96 4.86 -13.29
CA THR A 39 -6.98 3.41 -13.43
C THR A 39 -6.20 2.76 -12.29
N PRO A 40 -6.65 1.64 -11.70
CA PRO A 40 -5.81 0.91 -10.74
C PRO A 40 -4.47 0.45 -11.34
N PRO A 41 -3.42 0.25 -10.53
CA PRO A 41 -2.15 -0.29 -10.99
C PRO A 41 -2.35 -1.62 -11.71
N ARG A 42 -1.79 -1.76 -12.91
CA ARG A 42 -1.83 -3.00 -13.71
C ARG A 42 -0.84 -4.04 -13.17
N TYR A 43 0.32 -3.59 -12.71
CA TYR A 43 1.37 -4.47 -12.19
C TYR A 43 1.18 -4.70 -10.69
N GLU A 44 1.37 -5.96 -10.27
CA GLU A 44 1.26 -6.33 -8.86
C GLU A 44 2.51 -5.90 -8.10
N LEU A 45 2.32 -5.38 -6.89
CA LEU A 45 3.41 -4.97 -6.01
C LEU A 45 3.81 -6.14 -5.11
N VAL A 46 5.09 -6.49 -5.12
CA VAL A 46 5.71 -7.41 -4.17
C VAL A 46 6.32 -6.60 -3.04
N PHE A 47 6.01 -6.98 -1.81
CA PHE A 47 6.59 -6.37 -0.62
C PHE A 47 6.77 -7.39 0.49
N SER A 48 7.57 -7.02 1.49
CA SER A 48 7.65 -7.78 2.73
C SER A 48 7.25 -6.94 3.93
N ALA A 49 6.72 -7.60 4.95
CA ALA A 49 6.46 -7.01 6.24
C ALA A 49 7.10 -7.86 7.33
N SER A 50 7.65 -7.20 8.35
CA SER A 50 8.25 -7.90 9.48
C SER A 50 7.18 -8.39 10.45
N HIS A 51 7.27 -9.66 10.83
CA HIS A 51 6.54 -10.27 11.93
C HIS A 51 7.53 -10.72 13.00
N TYR A 52 7.15 -10.58 14.27
CA TYR A 52 8.01 -10.99 15.38
C TYR A 52 7.83 -12.48 15.65
N ASP A 53 8.89 -13.27 15.48
CA ASP A 53 8.86 -14.71 15.75
C ASP A 53 10.10 -15.11 16.55
N ASN A 54 9.88 -15.60 17.77
CA ASN A 54 10.95 -16.03 18.68
C ASN A 54 11.52 -17.41 18.39
N HIS A 55 10.88 -18.19 17.52
CA HIS A 55 11.24 -19.57 17.24
C HIS A 55 11.99 -19.75 15.92
N SER A 56 12.05 -18.71 15.07
CA SER A 56 12.80 -18.80 13.82
C SER A 56 14.30 -19.04 14.11
N PRO A 57 14.96 -19.96 13.37
CA PRO A 57 16.40 -20.16 13.47
C PRO A 57 17.23 -19.16 12.65
N PHE A 58 16.60 -18.40 11.74
CA PHE A 58 17.26 -17.52 10.78
C PHE A 58 16.66 -16.13 10.74
N HIS A 59 17.53 -15.14 10.45
CA HIS A 59 17.12 -13.87 9.88
C HIS A 59 16.92 -14.02 8.38
N ILE A 60 15.83 -13.46 7.88
CA ILE A 60 15.39 -13.60 6.49
C ILE A 60 15.35 -12.23 5.85
N ASP A 61 16.13 -12.07 4.79
CA ASP A 61 16.13 -10.90 3.92
C ASP A 61 15.78 -11.31 2.49
N PHE A 62 15.29 -10.34 1.70
CA PHE A 62 14.97 -10.57 0.30
C PHE A 62 15.78 -9.65 -0.59
N ALA A 63 16.31 -10.21 -1.66
CA ALA A 63 17.06 -9.49 -2.67
C ALA A 63 16.60 -9.92 -4.06
N ILE A 64 16.66 -8.99 -5.02
CA ILE A 64 16.40 -9.29 -6.42
C ILE A 64 17.74 -9.43 -7.13
N ARG A 65 17.93 -10.57 -7.80
CA ARG A 65 19.06 -10.84 -8.69
C ARG A 65 18.51 -11.34 -10.01
N ASN A 66 18.98 -10.75 -11.12
CA ASN A 66 18.55 -11.13 -12.46
C ASN A 66 17.00 -11.19 -12.62
N GLN A 67 16.28 -10.23 -12.03
CA GLN A 67 14.81 -10.14 -12.03
C GLN A 67 14.08 -11.30 -11.33
N LYS A 68 14.81 -12.09 -10.52
CA LYS A 68 14.28 -13.17 -9.69
C LYS A 68 14.46 -12.85 -8.21
N LEU A 69 13.54 -13.36 -7.39
CA LEU A 69 13.55 -13.17 -5.95
C LEU A 69 14.43 -14.23 -5.28
N TYR A 70 15.39 -13.76 -4.51
CA TYR A 70 16.25 -14.58 -3.65
C TYR A 70 16.00 -14.20 -2.21
N MET A 71 16.03 -15.22 -1.37
CA MET A 71 16.00 -15.11 0.07
C MET A 71 17.41 -15.28 0.60
N LYS A 72 17.88 -14.31 1.39
CA LYS A 72 19.15 -14.38 2.10
C LYS A 72 18.89 -14.84 3.53
N LEU A 73 19.51 -15.94 3.92
CA LEU A 73 19.39 -16.51 5.26
C LEU A 73 20.65 -16.23 6.07
N THR A 74 20.48 -15.66 7.27
CA THR A 74 21.59 -15.45 8.21
C THR A 74 21.28 -16.15 9.53
N PRO A 75 22.18 -16.97 10.10
CA PRO A 75 21.94 -17.65 11.37
C PRO A 75 21.72 -16.66 12.50
N ARG A 76 20.76 -16.97 13.37
CA ARG A 76 20.46 -16.18 14.55
C ARG A 76 21.63 -16.16 15.53
N LYS A 77 21.89 -15.00 16.14
CA LYS A 77 22.73 -14.87 17.34
C LYS A 77 21.87 -15.03 18.60
N GLU A 78 22.36 -15.75 19.62
CA GLU A 78 21.61 -16.20 20.81
C GLU A 78 20.82 -15.12 21.59
N GLN A 79 21.05 -13.83 21.37
CA GLN A 79 20.45 -12.72 22.13
C GLN A 79 19.59 -11.77 21.28
N GLU A 80 19.36 -12.05 20.00
CA GLU A 80 18.53 -11.20 19.13
C GLU A 80 17.09 -11.74 19.04
N GLY A 81 16.12 -10.84 19.18
CA GLY A 81 14.72 -11.09 18.79
C GLY A 81 14.62 -11.08 17.27
N ILE A 82 13.91 -12.05 16.69
CA ILE A 82 13.87 -12.18 15.23
C ILE A 82 12.60 -11.54 14.69
N TYR A 83 12.82 -10.60 13.79
CA TYR A 83 11.80 -10.17 12.85
C TYR A 83 11.92 -11.01 11.59
N VAL A 84 11.00 -11.96 11.43
CA VAL A 84 10.86 -12.75 10.20
C VAL A 84 10.15 -11.88 9.17
N LYS A 85 10.67 -11.83 7.95
CA LYS A 85 10.03 -11.08 6.86
C LYS A 85 9.05 -11.97 6.12
N GLU A 86 7.78 -11.64 6.19
CA GLU A 86 6.74 -12.32 5.41
C GLU A 86 6.59 -11.67 4.04
N LEU A 87 6.27 -12.46 3.01
CA LEU A 87 6.09 -11.96 1.65
C LEU A 87 4.61 -11.75 1.33
N PHE A 88 4.33 -10.66 0.64
CA PHE A 88 2.99 -10.30 0.21
C PHE A 88 2.98 -9.80 -1.23
N ILE A 89 1.85 -10.03 -1.89
CA ILE A 89 1.55 -9.49 -3.22
C ILE A 89 0.27 -8.66 -3.13
N TYR A 90 0.37 -7.40 -3.49
CA TYR A 90 -0.76 -6.50 -3.65
C TYR A 90 -1.20 -6.43 -5.11
N ASN A 91 -2.46 -6.78 -5.36
CA ASN A 91 -3.11 -6.63 -6.65
C ASN A 91 -3.93 -5.33 -6.66
N GLY A 92 -3.46 -4.34 -7.43
CA GLY A 92 -4.12 -3.04 -7.53
C GLY A 92 -5.50 -3.08 -8.17
N GLN A 93 -5.71 -3.96 -9.16
CA GLN A 93 -6.99 -4.10 -9.86
C GLN A 93 -8.09 -4.68 -8.97
N LYS A 94 -7.76 -5.70 -8.18
CA LYS A 94 -8.67 -6.36 -7.23
C LYS A 94 -8.72 -5.63 -5.88
N GLY A 95 -7.75 -4.76 -5.60
CA GLY A 95 -7.63 -4.07 -4.32
C GLY A 95 -7.42 -5.04 -3.15
N SER A 96 -6.66 -6.11 -3.37
CA SER A 96 -6.47 -7.22 -2.41
C SER A 96 -5.00 -7.49 -2.17
N VAL A 97 -4.67 -7.95 -0.96
CA VAL A 97 -3.35 -8.46 -0.61
C VAL A 97 -3.44 -9.97 -0.39
N ARG A 98 -2.46 -10.72 -0.90
CA ARG A 98 -2.27 -12.13 -0.57
C ARG A 98 -0.89 -12.34 0.05
N LYS A 99 -0.83 -13.16 1.10
CA LYS A 99 0.42 -13.64 1.68
C LYS A 99 0.99 -14.76 0.82
N ILE A 100 2.30 -14.81 0.68
CA ILE A 100 3.03 -15.89 0.02
C ILE A 100 3.88 -16.57 1.08
N ASP A 101 3.51 -17.81 1.37
CA ASP A 101 4.32 -18.67 2.22
C ASP A 101 5.51 -19.20 1.42
N TYR A 102 6.64 -19.38 2.09
CA TYR A 102 7.85 -19.91 1.51
C TYR A 102 8.49 -20.91 2.47
N LEU A 103 9.23 -21.86 1.93
CA LEU A 103 9.87 -22.91 2.73
C LEU A 103 11.24 -22.48 3.23
N LEU A 104 11.46 -22.64 4.54
CA LEU A 104 12.77 -22.43 5.16
C LEU A 104 13.51 -23.77 5.29
N PRO A 105 14.80 -23.83 4.93
CA PRO A 105 15.61 -25.03 5.15
C PRO A 105 15.83 -25.25 6.66
N GLN A 106 15.92 -26.51 7.11
CA GLN A 106 16.13 -26.82 8.52
C GLN A 106 17.57 -26.54 9.00
N ARG A 107 18.55 -26.57 8.09
CA ARG A 107 19.97 -26.28 8.36
C ARG A 107 20.60 -25.61 7.14
N LEU A 108 21.41 -24.58 7.37
CA LEU A 108 22.29 -24.00 6.36
C LEU A 108 23.47 -24.94 6.16
N GLN A 109 23.76 -25.29 4.90
CA GLN A 109 24.87 -26.21 4.60
C GLN A 109 26.21 -25.48 4.61
N ASN A 110 26.23 -24.18 4.29
CA ASN A 110 27.43 -23.35 4.29
C ASN A 110 27.19 -22.03 5.04
N GLN A 111 28.13 -21.59 5.86
CA GLN A 111 27.97 -20.39 6.70
C GLN A 111 28.13 -19.05 5.94
N GLN A 112 28.39 -19.06 4.63
CA GLN A 112 29.05 -17.91 3.98
C GLN A 112 28.20 -17.04 3.04
N ASP A 113 27.12 -17.54 2.44
CA ASP A 113 26.08 -16.73 1.77
C ASP A 113 25.05 -17.69 1.17
N ASP A 114 24.09 -18.14 1.98
CA ASP A 114 23.01 -19.00 1.51
C ASP A 114 21.89 -18.10 0.95
N GLU A 115 22.15 -17.45 -0.18
CA GLU A 115 21.10 -16.90 -1.05
C GLU A 115 20.38 -18.08 -1.73
N MET A 116 19.09 -18.26 -1.41
CA MET A 116 18.26 -19.32 -1.97
C MET A 116 17.15 -18.70 -2.83
N PRO A 117 16.87 -19.22 -4.05
CA PRO A 117 15.74 -18.75 -4.83
C PRO A 117 14.42 -19.05 -4.11
N VAL A 118 13.49 -18.09 -4.13
CA VAL A 118 12.14 -18.28 -3.59
C VAL A 118 11.30 -19.00 -4.64
N ALA A 119 11.02 -20.29 -4.41
CA ALA A 119 10.45 -21.18 -5.42
C ALA A 119 9.09 -20.67 -5.94
N GLU A 120 8.29 -20.08 -5.07
CA GLU A 120 6.97 -19.52 -5.34
C GLU A 120 7.04 -18.31 -6.30
N PHE A 121 8.22 -17.72 -6.48
CA PHE A 121 8.48 -16.61 -7.40
C PHE A 121 9.24 -16.99 -8.66
N ASN A 122 9.49 -18.29 -8.89
CA ASN A 122 10.21 -18.75 -10.08
C ASN A 122 9.51 -18.41 -11.40
N ASP A 123 8.17 -18.35 -11.41
CA ASP A 123 7.40 -18.02 -12.61
C ASP A 123 7.22 -16.51 -12.82
N PHE A 124 7.58 -15.70 -11.81
CA PHE A 124 7.46 -14.25 -11.88
C PHE A 124 8.75 -13.61 -12.39
N ILE A 125 8.58 -12.48 -13.08
CA ILE A 125 9.66 -11.54 -13.40
C ILE A 125 9.39 -10.32 -12.54
N ILE A 126 10.36 -9.96 -11.71
CA ILE A 126 10.24 -8.85 -10.77
C ILE A 126 11.18 -7.73 -11.20
N ASP A 127 10.59 -6.57 -11.43
CA ASP A 127 11.30 -5.32 -11.62
C ASP A 127 11.48 -4.60 -10.27
N ASN A 128 12.72 -4.28 -9.90
CA ASN A 128 13.04 -3.63 -8.64
C ASN A 128 13.05 -2.09 -8.73
N ASN A 129 12.62 -1.52 -9.85
CA ASN A 129 12.44 -0.07 -9.98
C ASN A 129 11.41 0.45 -8.96
N SER A 130 11.72 1.57 -8.31
CA SER A 130 10.83 2.21 -7.33
C SER A 130 9.47 2.62 -7.92
N ARG A 131 9.41 2.77 -9.24
CA ARG A 131 8.22 3.07 -10.02
C ARG A 131 7.92 1.92 -10.98
N SER A 132 6.67 1.48 -11.01
CA SER A 132 6.17 0.50 -11.96
C SER A 132 6.18 1.04 -13.39
N LEU A 133 6.05 0.14 -14.37
CA LEU A 133 6.01 0.48 -15.80
C LEU A 133 4.82 1.37 -16.18
N ASP A 134 3.71 1.32 -15.43
CA ASP A 134 2.53 2.18 -15.59
C ASP A 134 2.56 3.46 -14.72
N GLY A 135 3.69 3.71 -14.06
CA GLY A 135 4.01 4.98 -13.40
C GLY A 135 3.59 5.08 -11.94
N TYR A 136 3.20 3.97 -11.31
CA TYR A 136 2.86 3.93 -9.90
C TYR A 136 4.10 3.75 -9.03
N GLU A 137 4.13 4.41 -7.90
CA GLU A 137 5.18 4.30 -6.90
C GLU A 137 4.59 3.87 -5.57
N PHE A 138 5.35 3.05 -4.84
CA PHE A 138 5.01 2.71 -3.48
C PHE A 138 5.31 3.91 -2.56
N VAL A 139 4.34 4.26 -1.72
CA VAL A 139 4.49 5.33 -0.73
C VAL A 139 4.23 4.73 0.64
N LEU A 140 5.26 4.78 1.49
CA LEU A 140 5.16 4.42 2.89
C LEU A 140 4.03 5.20 3.56
N GLY A 141 3.30 4.53 4.45
CA GLY A 141 2.24 5.19 5.20
C GLY A 141 2.83 6.35 5.99
N SER A 142 2.44 7.57 5.66
CA SER A 142 2.67 8.74 6.51
C SER A 142 1.44 8.97 7.37
N TYR A 143 1.65 9.59 8.55
CA TYR A 143 0.56 10.03 9.40
C TYR A 143 -0.30 11.03 8.61
N ARG A 144 -1.51 10.61 8.20
CA ARG A 144 -2.46 11.54 7.61
C ARG A 144 -3.27 12.18 8.73
N SER A 145 -3.05 13.46 8.95
CA SER A 145 -4.09 14.33 9.50
C SER A 145 -5.31 14.21 8.57
N ARG A 146 -6.52 14.04 9.12
CA ARG A 146 -7.77 13.94 8.34
C ARG A 146 -8.21 15.29 7.75
N GLY A 147 -7.28 16.24 7.58
CA GLY A 147 -7.57 17.61 7.19
C GLY A 147 -8.27 18.38 8.32
N LEU A 148 -8.39 19.69 8.13
CA LEU A 148 -8.88 20.64 9.14
C LEU A 148 -10.23 20.23 9.78
N LEU A 149 -11.14 19.64 9.00
CA LEU A 149 -12.45 19.21 9.49
C LEU A 149 -12.34 17.97 10.40
N GLY A 150 -11.45 17.02 10.11
CA GLY A 150 -11.22 15.87 10.97
C GLY A 150 -10.58 16.25 12.30
N GLU A 151 -9.77 17.31 12.31
CA GLU A 151 -9.14 17.89 13.50
C GLU A 151 -10.15 18.64 14.38
N ILE A 152 -11.04 19.44 13.78
CA ILE A 152 -12.07 20.20 14.51
C ILE A 152 -13.16 19.30 15.10
N PHE A 153 -13.56 18.25 14.38
CA PHE A 153 -14.67 17.37 14.80
C PHE A 153 -14.20 16.09 15.51
N GLY A 154 -12.97 16.08 16.03
CA GLY A 154 -12.56 15.15 17.10
C GLY A 154 -12.30 13.69 16.71
N SER A 155 -12.01 13.39 15.44
CA SER A 155 -11.70 12.01 15.01
C SER A 155 -10.20 11.72 15.17
N HIS A 156 -9.81 11.24 16.36
CA HIS A 156 -8.41 11.10 16.81
C HIS A 156 -7.68 9.84 16.33
N SER A 157 -8.18 9.07 15.36
CA SER A 157 -7.48 7.86 14.89
C SER A 157 -6.85 8.05 13.51
N GLY A 158 -5.66 8.67 13.49
CA GLY A 158 -4.76 8.58 12.34
C GLY A 158 -4.22 7.16 12.21
N ARG A 159 -4.53 6.46 11.13
CA ARG A 159 -3.96 5.14 10.82
C ARG A 159 -2.80 5.33 9.83
N TYR A 160 -1.67 4.68 10.09
CA TYR A 160 -0.60 4.52 9.11
C TYR A 160 -1.12 3.62 7.98
N VAL A 161 -1.31 4.18 6.79
CA VAL A 161 -1.86 3.44 5.65
C VAL A 161 -0.91 3.53 4.48
N HIS A 162 -0.30 2.39 4.16
CA HIS A 162 0.51 2.16 2.98
C HIS A 162 -0.33 2.30 1.72
N ARG A 163 0.27 2.87 0.67
CA ARG A 163 -0.45 3.17 -0.57
C ARG A 163 0.45 3.04 -1.78
N VAL A 164 -0.19 2.83 -2.91
CA VAL A 164 0.42 2.96 -4.23
C VAL A 164 -0.15 4.22 -4.86
N LYS A 165 0.71 5.10 -5.39
CA LYS A 165 0.31 6.41 -5.92
C LYS A 165 0.89 6.62 -7.30
N LYS A 166 0.16 7.30 -8.18
CA LYS A 166 0.69 7.82 -9.44
C LYS A 166 1.04 9.30 -9.29
N ALA A 167 2.15 9.75 -9.88
CA ALA A 167 2.53 11.15 -9.86
C ALA A 167 1.43 12.03 -10.48
N GLY A 168 0.91 13.01 -9.72
CA GLY A 168 -0.22 13.86 -10.14
C GLY A 168 -1.58 13.15 -10.26
N GLY A 169 -1.66 11.88 -9.84
CA GLY A 169 -2.80 11.01 -10.08
C GLY A 169 -3.40 10.38 -8.81
N GLY A 170 -4.11 9.28 -9.02
CA GLY A 170 -4.82 8.51 -8.03
C GLY A 170 -3.91 7.85 -6.99
N SER A 171 -4.50 7.57 -5.83
CA SER A 171 -3.86 6.89 -4.73
C SER A 171 -4.70 5.70 -4.31
N PHE A 172 -4.09 4.52 -4.32
CA PHE A 172 -4.71 3.24 -4.00
C PHE A 172 -4.17 2.76 -2.66
N ILE A 173 -5.07 2.52 -1.72
CA ILE A 173 -4.71 2.02 -0.39
C ILE A 173 -4.36 0.54 -0.51
N ILE A 174 -3.27 0.13 0.14
CA ILE A 174 -2.97 -1.29 0.38
C ILE A 174 -3.82 -1.71 1.59
N PRO A 175 -4.75 -2.68 1.44
CA PRO A 175 -5.53 -3.21 2.55
C PRO A 175 -4.66 -3.76 3.68
N ASP A 176 -5.29 -3.97 4.83
CA ASP A 176 -4.66 -4.66 5.95
C ASP A 176 -4.22 -6.07 5.53
N TYR A 177 -3.04 -6.49 5.97
CA TYR A 177 -2.39 -7.75 5.58
C TYR A 177 -2.07 -8.65 6.78
N GLY A 178 -2.86 -8.52 7.86
CA GLY A 178 -2.92 -9.52 8.94
C GLY A 178 -1.90 -9.33 10.06
N ASN A 179 -1.06 -8.31 9.98
CA ASN A 179 -0.15 -7.96 11.07
C ASN A 179 -0.88 -6.97 11.99
N GLU A 180 -1.43 -7.47 13.10
CA GLU A 180 -2.14 -6.70 14.16
C GLU A 180 -1.36 -5.45 14.62
N SER A 181 -0.05 -5.46 14.41
CA SER A 181 0.86 -4.34 14.60
C SER A 181 1.40 -3.83 13.25
N SER A 182 0.54 -3.24 12.41
CA SER A 182 0.92 -2.56 11.15
C SER A 182 1.87 -1.35 11.33
N TYR A 183 2.49 -1.21 12.51
CA TYR A 183 3.66 -0.37 12.75
C TYR A 183 4.96 -0.99 12.17
N GLY A 184 4.96 -2.29 11.85
CA GLY A 184 6.17 -3.04 11.47
C GLY A 184 6.55 -2.96 10.00
N ASN A 185 7.56 -2.14 9.70
CA ASN A 185 8.52 -2.23 8.60
C ASN A 185 8.03 -2.89 7.30
N PHE A 186 7.21 -2.15 6.53
CA PHE A 186 6.96 -2.46 5.13
C PHE A 186 8.25 -2.24 4.32
N ASN A 187 8.70 -3.25 3.58
CA ASN A 187 9.85 -3.16 2.69
C ASN A 187 9.41 -3.42 1.24
N PHE A 188 9.64 -2.42 0.39
CA PHE A 188 9.45 -2.57 -1.05
C PHE A 188 10.41 -3.61 -1.61
N ILE A 189 9.90 -4.54 -2.41
CA ILE A 189 10.72 -5.54 -3.12
C ILE A 189 10.73 -5.18 -4.62
N GLY A 190 9.56 -5.11 -5.25
CA GLY A 190 9.48 -4.85 -6.69
C GLY A 190 8.07 -5.00 -7.27
N TRP A 191 7.98 -4.93 -8.59
CA TRP A 191 6.75 -5.05 -9.37
C TRP A 191 6.78 -6.31 -10.24
N ILE A 192 5.70 -7.08 -10.26
CA ILE A 192 5.59 -8.26 -11.14
C ILE A 192 5.25 -7.79 -12.55
N THR A 193 6.15 -7.98 -13.51
CA THR A 193 5.99 -7.49 -14.89
C THR A 193 5.34 -8.50 -15.83
N ASN A 194 5.45 -9.80 -15.54
CA ASN A 194 4.87 -10.88 -16.36
C ASN A 194 3.48 -11.35 -15.87
N SER A 195 2.67 -10.44 -15.31
CA SER A 195 1.34 -10.78 -14.78
C SER A 195 0.31 -10.95 -15.90
N GLU A 196 0.49 -11.96 -16.75
CA GLU A 196 -0.58 -12.48 -17.62
C GLU A 196 -1.33 -13.67 -16.99
N LYS A 197 -0.91 -14.16 -15.80
CA LYS A 197 -1.50 -15.39 -15.20
C LYS A 197 -1.93 -15.35 -13.73
N ALA A 198 -1.77 -14.25 -12.97
CA ALA A 198 -2.25 -14.20 -11.57
C ALA A 198 -3.76 -13.87 -11.44
N GLY A 199 -4.53 -14.09 -12.51
CA GLY A 199 -5.91 -13.63 -12.67
C GLY A 199 -7.00 -14.69 -12.46
N ASP A 200 -6.71 -15.98 -12.58
CA ASP A 200 -7.76 -17.02 -12.70
C ASP A 200 -7.66 -18.12 -11.63
N PRO A 201 -8.46 -18.04 -10.55
CA PRO A 201 -8.84 -19.20 -9.77
C PRO A 201 -10.14 -19.76 -10.34
N GLY A 202 -10.06 -20.59 -11.38
CA GLY A 202 -11.27 -21.15 -11.99
C GLY A 202 -10.98 -22.14 -13.10
N HIS A 203 -10.74 -23.41 -12.74
CA HIS A 203 -11.42 -24.59 -13.30
C HIS A 203 -10.73 -25.85 -12.78
N ALA A 204 -11.12 -26.27 -11.58
CA ALA A 204 -11.12 -27.68 -11.22
C ALA A 204 -12.53 -28.21 -11.55
N GLN A 205 -12.61 -28.99 -12.62
CA GLN A 205 -13.40 -30.22 -12.80
C GLN A 205 -13.37 -30.63 -14.28
#